data_AF-A0A7C6E207-F1
#
_entry.id   AF-A0A7C6E207-F1
#
_cell.length_a   1.000
_cell.length_b   1.000
_cell.length_c   1.000
_cell.angle_alpha   90.00
_cell.angle_beta   90.00
_cell.angle_gamma   90.00
#
_symmetry.space_group_name_H-M   'P 1'
#
loop_
_entity.id
_entity.type
_entity.pdbx_description
1 polymer ?
#
loop_
_entity_poly.entity_id
_entity_poly.type
_entity_poly.pdbx_seq_one_letter_code
_entity_poly.pdbx_strand_id
1 'polypeptide(L)' 'MLRRNTGGRGLGSLLLQSIIKDLKARELKALETFARKNNPSNPSGPMKFYLKNGFRVFRDDPEFPLMRLEL' A
#
# COMPACT_ATOMS: atom_id res chain seq x y z
N MET A 1 -0.41 24.54 -4.98
CA MET A 1 -1.55 23.92 -5.70
C MET A 1 -1.05 22.68 -6.45
N LEU A 2 -0.97 21.51 -5.82
CA LEU A 2 -0.55 20.27 -6.50
C LEU A 2 -1.77 19.65 -7.21
N ARG A 3 -1.69 19.61 -8.54
CA ARG A 3 -2.77 19.22 -9.47
C ARG A 3 -2.93 17.69 -9.58
N ARG A 4 -4.20 17.28 -9.59
CA ARG A 4 -4.88 16.29 -10.47
C ARG A 4 -4.15 14.96 -10.78
N ASN A 5 -4.73 13.89 -10.22
CA ASN A 5 -4.85 12.55 -10.83
C ASN A 5 -3.54 11.90 -11.35
N THR A 6 -2.67 11.45 -10.44
CA THR A 6 -1.52 10.58 -10.75
C THR A 6 -1.83 9.08 -10.64
N GLY A 7 -3.06 8.72 -10.22
CA GLY A 7 -3.55 7.35 -10.17
C GLY A 7 -3.74 6.79 -11.58
N GLY A 8 -2.70 6.18 -12.13
CA GLY A 8 -2.77 5.54 -13.46
C GLY A 8 -1.44 5.37 -14.19
N ARG A 9 -0.38 6.07 -13.77
CA ARG A 9 0.96 5.98 -14.42
C ARG A 9 1.94 5.03 -13.71
N GLY A 10 1.47 4.22 -12.77
CA GLY A 10 2.33 3.27 -12.03
C GLY A 10 3.27 3.90 -10.98
N LEU A 11 3.27 5.23 -10.81
CA LEU A 11 4.14 5.92 -9.85
C LEU A 11 4.01 5.40 -8.41
N GLY A 12 2.78 5.11 -7.96
CA GLY A 12 2.56 4.52 -6.64
C GLY A 12 3.24 3.16 -6.48
N SER A 13 3.21 2.32 -7.53
CA SER A 13 3.92 1.04 -7.53
C SER A 13 5.43 1.25 -7.50
N LEU A 14 5.97 2.17 -8.31
CA LEU A 14 7.42 2.46 -8.31
C LEU A 14 7.90 2.95 -6.94
N LEU A 15 7.15 3.86 -6.31
CA LEU A 15 7.45 4.35 -4.97
C LEU A 15 7.41 3.22 -3.95
N LEU A 16 6.35 2.40 -3.97
CA LEU A 16 6.23 1.27 -3.06
C LEU A 16 7.37 0.27 -3.23
N GLN A 17 7.78 -0.05 -4.46
CA GLN A 17 8.92 -0.93 -4.71
C GLN A 17 10.25 -0.34 -4.21
N SER A 18 10.44 0.97 -4.35
CA SER A 18 11.61 1.66 -3.79
C SER A 18 11.66 1.55 -2.27
N ILE A 19 10.52 1.74 -1.58
CA ILE A 19 10.40 1.58 -0.14
C ILE A 19 10.67 0.14 0.27
N ILE A 20 10.04 -0.85 -0.38
CA ILE A 20 10.25 -2.28 -0.10
C ILE A 20 11.73 -2.66 -0.22
N LYS A 21 12.41 -2.17 -1.26
CA LYS A 21 13.85 -2.43 -1.46
C LYS A 21 14.69 -1.89 -0.31
N ASP A 22 14.43 -0.65 0.14
CA ASP A 22 15.11 -0.05 1.29
C ASP A 22 14.87 -0.84 2.58
N LEU A 23 13.61 -1.20 2.87
CA LEU A 23 13.27 -1.93 4.09
C LEU A 23 13.90 -3.34 4.13
N LYS A 24 13.96 -4.04 2.97
CA LYS A 24 14.67 -5.33 2.86
C LYS A 24 16.17 -5.18 3.10
N ALA A 25 16.80 -4.14 2.57
CA ALA A 25 18.22 -3.87 2.79
C ALA A 25 18.55 -3.57 4.27
N ARG A 26 17.54 -3.14 5.03
CA ARG A 26 17.61 -2.91 6.48
C ARG A 26 17.17 -4.11 7.32
N GLU A 27 16.97 -5.27 6.69
CA GLU A 27 16.58 -6.52 7.34
C GLU A 27 15.30 -6.44 8.19
N LEU A 28 14.38 -5.55 7.80
CA LEU A 28 13.07 -5.46 8.44
C LEU A 28 12.22 -6.64 8.01
N LYS A 29 11.45 -7.20 8.96
CA LYS A 29 10.68 -8.42 8.74
C LYS A 29 9.40 -8.21 7.95
N ALA A 30 8.80 -7.03 8.07
CA ALA A 30 7.53 -6.74 7.41
C ALA A 30 7.26 -5.24 7.26
N LEU A 31 6.34 -4.93 6.35
CA LEU A 31 5.73 -3.62 6.15
C LEU A 31 4.22 -3.72 6.37
N GLU A 32 3.68 -2.84 7.21
CA GLU A 32 2.26 -2.78 7.51
C GLU A 32 1.67 -1.42 7.10
N THR A 33 0.40 -1.43 6.68
CA THR A 33 -0.34 -0.22 6.31
C THR A 33 -1.84 -0.45 6.45
N PHE A 34 -2.59 0.59 6.81
CA PHE A 34 -4.04 0.59 6.67
C PHE A 34 -4.41 0.82 5.20
N ALA A 35 -5.33 0.03 4.67
CA ALA A 35 -5.93 0.26 3.35
C ALA A 35 -7.39 0.64 3.49
N ARG A 36 -8.07 1.03 2.42
CA ARG A 36 -9.54 1.20 2.40
C ARG A 36 -10.19 0.24 1.40
N LYS A 37 -11.26 -0.44 1.81
CA LYS A 37 -12.00 -1.40 0.96
C LYS A 37 -12.80 -0.71 -0.16
N ASN A 38 -13.69 0.20 0.21
CA ASN A 38 -14.82 0.59 -0.65
C ASN A 38 -14.72 2.00 -1.27
N ASN A 39 -13.67 2.77 -0.98
CA ASN A 39 -13.55 4.13 -1.51
C ASN A 39 -12.10 4.51 -1.87
N PRO A 40 -11.80 4.76 -3.16
CA PRO A 40 -10.47 5.12 -3.62
C PRO A 40 -10.06 6.57 -3.27
N SER A 41 -11.01 7.42 -2.89
CA SER A 41 -10.76 8.80 -2.41
C SER A 41 -10.41 8.76 -0.92
N ASN A 42 -9.14 8.47 -0.61
CA ASN A 42 -8.62 8.48 0.75
C ASN A 42 -7.08 8.57 0.78
N PRO A 43 -6.46 9.02 1.89
CA PRO A 43 -5.01 9.14 2.00
C PRO A 43 -4.27 7.78 2.13
N SER A 44 -4.94 6.75 2.64
CA SER A 44 -4.44 5.40 2.93
C SER A 44 -4.36 4.46 1.72
N GLY A 45 -4.84 4.86 0.54
CA GLY A 45 -4.81 4.05 -0.70
C GLY A 45 -5.83 2.89 -0.77
N PRO A 46 -6.17 2.41 -1.98
CA PRO A 46 -7.17 1.35 -2.15
C PRO A 46 -6.60 -0.04 -1.82
N MET A 47 -7.37 -0.88 -1.13
CA MET A 47 -6.98 -2.26 -0.79
C MET A 47 -6.46 -3.07 -1.98
N LYS A 48 -7.11 -2.93 -3.15
CA LYS A 48 -6.71 -3.60 -4.39
C LYS A 48 -5.28 -3.26 -4.83
N PHE A 49 -4.80 -2.06 -4.55
CA PHE A 49 -3.42 -1.67 -4.86
C PHE A 49 -2.42 -2.47 -4.02
N TYR A 50 -2.65 -2.59 -2.70
CA TYR A 50 -1.76 -3.35 -1.82
C TYR A 50 -1.78 -4.84 -2.13
N LEU A 51 -2.96 -5.42 -2.34
CA LEU A 51 -3.10 -6.84 -2.74
C LEU A 51 -2.30 -7.15 -4.01
N LYS A 52 -2.35 -6.27 -5.03
CA LYS A 52 -1.58 -6.41 -6.27
C LYS A 52 -0.06 -6.39 -6.04
N ASN A 53 0.41 -5.75 -4.96
CA ASN A 53 1.83 -5.67 -4.60
C ASN A 53 2.24 -6.71 -3.54
N GLY A 54 1.44 -7.77 -3.34
CA GLY A 54 1.79 -8.91 -2.48
C GLY A 54 1.45 -8.75 -1.01
N PHE A 55 0.76 -7.67 -0.62
CA PHE A 55 0.24 -7.55 0.74
C PHE A 55 -0.91 -8.54 0.95
N ARG A 56 -1.05 -9.02 2.18
CA ARG A 56 -2.19 -9.79 2.68
C ARG A 56 -2.94 -9.01 3.76
N VAL A 57 -4.21 -9.34 3.97
CA VAL A 57 -4.96 -8.85 5.13
C VAL A 57 -4.37 -9.52 6.38
N PHE A 58 -3.88 -8.73 7.32
CA PHE A 58 -3.35 -9.21 8.60
C PHE A 58 -4.40 -9.11 9.71
N ARG A 59 -5.18 -8.02 9.70
CA ARG A 59 -6.37 -7.87 10.53
C ARG A 59 -7.47 -7.24 9.70
N ASP A 60 -8.62 -7.90 9.66
CA ASP A 60 -9.76 -7.39 8.91
C ASP A 60 -10.47 -6.26 9.67
N ASP A 61 -11.06 -5.36 8.92
CA ASP A 61 -11.93 -4.27 9.41
C ASP A 61 -12.96 -3.96 8.30
N PRO A 62 -14.20 -3.55 8.65
CA PRO A 62 -15.22 -3.24 7.65
C PRO A 62 -14.81 -2.15 6.63
N GLU A 63 -13.97 -1.19 7.03
CA GLU A 63 -13.56 -0.09 6.18
C GLU A 63 -12.04 -0.02 5.97
N PHE A 64 -11.26 -0.21 7.05
CA PHE A 64 -9.82 0.04 7.12
C PHE A 64 -8.99 -1.19 7.51
N PRO A 65 -8.94 -2.26 6.68
CA PRO A 65 -8.16 -3.45 7.03
C PRO A 65 -6.67 -3.11 7.16
N LEU A 66 -6.02 -3.75 8.13
CA LEU A 66 -4.57 -3.72 8.27
C LEU A 66 -3.96 -4.72 7.29
N MET A 67 -3.15 -4.21 6.37
CA MET A 67 -2.44 -4.98 5.35
C MET A 67 -1.00 -5.19 5.79
N ARG A 68 -0.44 -6.37 5.48
CA ARG A 68 0.95 -6.71 5.77
C ARG A 68 1.64 -7.35 4.58
N LEU A 69 2.89 -6.96 4.32
CA LEU A 69 3.82 -7.61 3.41
C LEU A 69 4.98 -8.16 4.24
N GLU A 70 5.25 -9.45 4.16
CA GLU A 70 6.52 -10.00 4.68
C GLU A 70 7.63 -9.61 3.69
N LEU A 71 8.77 -9.15 4.21
CA LEU A 71 9.89 -8.62 3.42
C LEU A 71 11.01 -9.64 3.25
#